data_AF-A0ABC9C1I3-F1
#
_entry.id   AF-A0ABC9C1I3-F1
#
_cell.length_a   1.000
_cell.length_b   1.000
_cell.length_c   1.000
_cell.angle_alpha   90.00
_cell.angle_beta   90.00
_cell.angle_gamma   90.00
#
_symmetry.space_group_name_H-M   'P 1'
#
loop_
_entity.id
_entity.type
_entity.pdbx_description
1 polymer ?
#
loop_
_entity_poly.entity_id
_entity_poly.type
_entity_poly.pdbx_seq_one_letter_code
_entity_poly.pdbx_strand_id
1 'polypeptide(L)'
;MATFPIKPLDGADGYLRWKELVLLGLNTAGVAHVLSDDPPPAPAPSRAAGDSGAHQASKKQWARDDAVCRGHILGTLSDRLLPVYLRHSTGRALWEAVARTYEPDASSWELTFEELEFGDDETLREQVARAEALAIAKSRTPEPSDELVVSYVRTKLLDVAEDAIAYRNGTNMAGLWRSALEMERVRNCRQVRVARQKKEDMIGSWSSGDESGRIAKKRRW
;
A
#
# COMPACT_ATOMS: atom_id res chain seq x y z
N MET A 1 -20.71 14.27 1.87
CA MET A 1 -19.79 13.36 1.14
C MET A 1 -18.59 13.14 2.03
N ALA A 2 -18.22 11.88 2.29
CA ALA A 2 -17.04 11.58 3.10
C ALA A 2 -15.79 12.00 2.32
N THR A 3 -15.06 12.98 2.84
CA THR A 3 -13.76 13.39 2.34
C THR A 3 -12.71 12.62 3.12
N PHE A 4 -11.98 11.74 2.44
CA PHE A 4 -10.81 11.11 3.05
C PHE A 4 -9.69 12.16 3.13
N PRO A 5 -9.07 12.39 4.30
CA PRO A 5 -7.95 13.32 4.39
C PRO A 5 -6.78 12.76 3.57
N ILE A 6 -6.49 13.41 2.44
CA ILE A 6 -5.34 13.05 1.59
C ILE A 6 -4.11 13.70 2.22
N LYS A 7 -3.15 12.90 2.68
CA LYS A 7 -1.83 13.43 3.07
C LYS A 7 -1.20 14.10 1.84
N PRO A 8 -0.76 15.36 1.94
CA PRO A 8 -0.14 16.04 0.80
C PRO A 8 1.08 15.27 0.28
N LEU A 9 1.23 15.19 -1.04
CA LEU A 9 2.41 14.63 -1.67
C LEU A 9 3.61 15.54 -1.37
N ASP A 10 4.66 14.96 -0.79
CA ASP A 10 5.85 15.72 -0.39
C ASP A 10 7.17 15.04 -0.83
N GLY A 11 7.09 14.10 -1.77
CA GLY A 11 8.22 13.32 -2.26
C GLY A 11 7.75 12.00 -2.86
N ALA A 12 8.71 11.10 -3.14
CA ALA A 12 8.41 9.75 -3.64
C ALA A 12 7.69 8.90 -2.57
N ASP A 13 8.03 9.09 -1.30
CA ASP A 13 7.43 8.34 -0.19
C ASP A 13 5.92 8.57 -0.11
N GLY A 14 5.17 7.48 -0.31
CA GLY A 14 3.71 7.50 -0.28
C GLY A 14 3.05 7.97 -1.57
N TYR A 15 3.80 8.14 -2.67
CA TYR A 15 3.22 8.48 -3.98
C TYR A 15 2.11 7.52 -4.40
N LEU A 16 2.30 6.19 -4.30
CA LEU A 16 1.27 5.22 -4.67
C LEU A 16 -0.02 5.41 -3.88
N ARG A 17 0.09 5.60 -2.56
CA ARG A 17 -1.07 5.88 -1.71
C ARG A 17 -1.74 7.20 -2.09
N TRP A 18 -0.95 8.24 -2.33
CA TRP A 18 -1.46 9.55 -2.76
C TRP A 18 -2.20 9.43 -4.10
N LYS A 19 -1.62 8.73 -5.08
CA LYS A 19 -2.17 8.50 -6.42
C LYS A 19 -3.56 7.86 -6.33
N GLU A 20 -3.70 6.77 -5.58
CA GLU A 20 -4.97 6.07 -5.40
C GLU A 20 -6.03 6.95 -4.71
N LEU A 21 -5.65 7.70 -3.67
CA LEU A 21 -6.59 8.60 -2.97
C LEU A 21 -7.04 9.76 -3.85
N VAL A 22 -6.16 10.35 -4.65
CA VAL A 22 -6.51 11.40 -5.60
C VAL A 22 -7.44 10.85 -6.69
N LEU A 23 -7.13 9.69 -7.27
CA LEU A 23 -8.00 9.04 -8.25
C LEU A 23 -9.39 8.74 -7.68
N LEU A 24 -9.47 8.22 -6.46
CA LEU A 24 -10.75 8.01 -5.76
C LEU A 24 -11.52 9.32 -5.59
N GLY A 25 -10.84 10.40 -5.22
CA GLY A 25 -11.42 11.74 -5.09
C GLY A 25 -11.96 12.29 -6.40
N LEU A 26 -11.19 12.19 -7.49
CA LEU A 26 -11.58 12.64 -8.82
C LEU A 26 -12.77 11.83 -9.38
N ASN A 27 -12.81 10.52 -9.12
CA ASN A 27 -13.94 9.66 -9.47
C ASN A 27 -15.20 10.05 -8.70
N THR A 28 -15.07 10.29 -7.39
CA THR A 28 -16.19 10.75 -6.55
C THR A 28 -16.73 12.10 -7.01
N ALA A 29 -15.87 12.99 -7.51
CA ALA A 29 -16.24 14.28 -8.09
C ALA A 29 -16.75 14.20 -9.54
N GLY A 30 -16.66 13.04 -10.20
CA GLY A 30 -17.11 12.84 -11.58
C GLY A 30 -16.18 13.44 -12.65
N VAL A 31 -14.97 13.86 -12.28
CA VAL A 31 -14.03 14.58 -13.18
C VAL A 31 -12.81 13.74 -13.60
N ALA A 32 -12.73 12.48 -13.15
CA ALA A 32 -11.62 11.59 -13.48
C ALA A 32 -11.45 11.36 -15.00
N HIS A 33 -12.54 11.43 -15.76
CA HIS A 33 -12.55 11.26 -17.23
C HIS A 33 -11.60 12.23 -17.95
N VAL A 34 -11.37 13.44 -17.40
CA VAL A 34 -10.44 14.44 -17.96
C VAL A 34 -9.01 13.89 -18.08
N LEU A 35 -8.61 12.98 -17.19
CA LEU A 35 -7.27 12.41 -17.21
C LEU A 35 -7.04 11.53 -18.45
N SER A 36 -8.09 10.93 -19.02
CA SER A 36 -7.99 9.93 -20.09
C SER A 36 -8.61 10.37 -21.43
N ASP A 37 -9.71 11.12 -21.41
CA ASP A 37 -10.50 11.44 -22.62
C ASP A 37 -10.09 12.76 -23.28
N ASP A 38 -10.12 12.87 -24.60
CA ASP A 38 -9.78 14.14 -25.25
C ASP A 38 -10.90 15.19 -25.16
N PRO A 39 -10.55 16.50 -25.10
CA PRO A 39 -11.54 17.56 -25.10
C PRO A 39 -12.44 17.49 -26.34
N PRO A 40 -13.71 17.94 -26.23
CA PRO A 40 -14.64 17.92 -27.36
C PRO A 40 -14.06 18.65 -28.59
N PRO A 41 -14.10 18.04 -29.79
CA PRO A 41 -13.49 18.61 -30.99
C PRO A 41 -14.11 19.95 -31.37
N ALA A 42 -13.42 20.76 -32.17
CA ALA A 42 -14.01 22.00 -32.69
C ALA A 42 -15.21 21.71 -33.62
N PRO A 43 -16.25 22.56 -33.62
CA PRO A 43 -17.36 22.37 -34.54
C PRO A 43 -16.85 22.47 -35.98
N ALA A 44 -17.20 21.48 -36.81
CA ALA A 44 -16.93 21.53 -38.23
C ALA A 44 -17.67 22.72 -38.87
N PRO A 45 -17.09 23.41 -39.87
CA PRO A 45 -17.64 24.65 -40.43
C PRO A 45 -19.03 24.51 -41.07
N SER A 46 -19.56 23.30 -41.28
CA SER A 46 -20.84 23.06 -41.97
C SER A 46 -22.03 22.68 -41.08
N ARG A 47 -21.91 22.65 -39.74
CA ARG A 47 -23.02 22.19 -38.87
C ARG A 47 -24.02 23.31 -38.57
N ALA A 48 -25.30 22.95 -38.62
CA ALA A 48 -26.44 23.85 -38.42
C ALA A 48 -26.39 24.59 -37.08
N ALA A 49 -26.94 25.80 -37.03
CA ALA A 49 -26.92 26.69 -35.86
C ALA A 49 -27.42 26.04 -34.54
N GLY A 50 -28.28 25.02 -34.61
CA GLY A 50 -28.77 24.26 -33.45
C GLY A 50 -27.71 23.39 -32.76
N ASP A 51 -26.77 22.80 -33.53
CA ASP A 51 -25.69 21.96 -32.99
C ASP A 51 -24.64 22.80 -32.26
N SER A 52 -24.50 24.08 -32.63
CA SER A 52 -23.49 24.98 -32.08
C SER A 52 -23.66 25.25 -30.57
N GLY A 53 -24.91 25.30 -30.09
CA GLY A 53 -25.23 25.56 -28.68
C GLY A 53 -24.86 24.40 -27.76
N ALA A 54 -25.24 23.17 -28.12
CA ALA A 54 -24.90 21.95 -27.37
C ALA A 54 -23.39 21.71 -27.36
N HIS A 55 -22.71 22.00 -28.46
CA HIS A 55 -21.25 21.89 -28.56
C HIS A 55 -20.54 22.87 -27.63
N GLN A 56 -21.01 24.11 -27.57
CA GLN A 56 -20.44 25.12 -26.67
C GLN A 56 -20.73 24.82 -25.20
N ALA A 57 -21.90 24.24 -24.88
CA ALA A 57 -22.18 23.76 -23.53
C ALA A 57 -21.22 22.63 -23.12
N SER A 58 -20.98 21.68 -24.01
CA SER A 58 -20.06 20.55 -23.77
C SER A 58 -18.62 21.03 -23.55
N LYS A 59 -18.14 22.00 -24.35
CA LYS A 59 -16.82 22.61 -24.15
C LYS A 59 -16.69 23.35 -22.82
N LYS A 60 -17.72 24.11 -22.43
CA LYS A 60 -17.74 24.80 -21.14
C LYS A 60 -17.72 23.81 -19.97
N GLN A 61 -18.47 22.71 -20.09
CA GLN A 61 -18.49 21.65 -19.09
C GLN A 61 -17.11 20.99 -18.99
N TRP A 62 -16.49 20.64 -20.11
CA TRP A 62 -15.12 20.10 -20.12
C TRP A 62 -14.11 21.03 -19.44
N ALA A 63 -14.12 22.32 -19.80
CA ALA A 63 -13.21 23.30 -19.21
C ALA A 63 -13.42 23.44 -17.69
N ARG A 64 -14.66 23.32 -17.22
CA ARG A 64 -14.98 23.30 -15.80
C ARG A 64 -14.44 22.04 -15.13
N ASP A 65 -14.67 20.87 -15.72
CA ASP A 65 -14.23 19.59 -15.17
C ASP A 65 -12.70 19.51 -15.13
N ASP A 66 -12.02 20.04 -16.15
CA ASP A 66 -10.57 20.14 -16.18
C ASP A 66 -10.02 21.08 -15.11
N ALA A 67 -10.65 22.25 -14.91
CA ALA A 67 -10.27 23.17 -13.85
C ALA A 67 -10.48 22.55 -12.45
N VAL A 68 -11.57 21.83 -12.24
CA VAL A 68 -11.87 21.11 -10.99
C VAL A 68 -10.87 19.98 -10.77
N CYS A 69 -10.62 19.15 -11.79
CA CYS A 69 -9.63 18.06 -11.75
C CYS A 69 -8.24 18.60 -11.39
N ARG A 70 -7.77 19.63 -12.10
CA ARG A 70 -6.51 20.30 -11.82
C ARG A 70 -6.45 20.86 -10.40
N GLY A 71 -7.52 21.52 -9.95
CA GLY A 71 -7.62 22.09 -8.60
C GLY A 71 -7.52 21.02 -7.51
N HIS A 72 -8.18 19.88 -7.69
CA HIS A 72 -8.09 18.75 -6.76
C HIS A 72 -6.67 18.21 -6.66
N ILE A 73 -5.98 18.03 -7.79
CA ILE A 73 -4.60 17.53 -7.77
C ILE A 73 -3.70 18.55 -7.06
N LEU A 74 -3.74 19.83 -7.44
CA LEU A 74 -2.92 20.88 -6.82
C LEU A 74 -3.16 21.01 -5.31
N GLY A 75 -4.42 20.90 -4.87
CA GLY A 75 -4.79 20.98 -3.45
C GLY A 75 -4.28 19.81 -2.59
N THR A 76 -3.71 18.78 -3.21
CA THR A 76 -3.11 17.63 -2.54
C THR A 76 -1.58 17.58 -2.66
N LEU A 77 -0.96 18.61 -3.25
CA LEU A 77 0.49 18.77 -3.27
C LEU A 77 0.94 19.57 -2.05
N SER A 78 2.15 19.30 -1.56
CA SER A 78 2.75 20.14 -0.53
C SER A 78 3.12 21.53 -1.06
N ASP A 79 3.26 22.51 -0.15
CA ASP A 79 3.65 23.88 -0.51
C ASP A 79 5.00 23.94 -1.25
N ARG A 80 5.87 22.97 -1.03
CA ARG A 80 7.15 22.85 -1.75
C ARG A 80 6.95 22.46 -3.22
N LEU A 81 5.99 21.59 -3.50
CA LEU A 81 5.72 21.06 -4.84
C LEU A 81 4.81 21.98 -5.65
N LEU A 82 3.94 22.75 -4.99
CA LEU A 82 2.96 23.60 -5.65
C LEU A 82 3.57 24.53 -6.73
N PRO A 83 4.66 25.30 -6.47
CA PRO A 83 5.25 26.19 -7.48
C PRO A 83 5.83 25.45 -8.70
N VAL A 84 6.26 24.20 -8.52
CA VAL A 84 6.85 23.38 -9.59
C VAL A 84 5.78 22.92 -10.58
N TYR A 85 4.63 22.51 -10.06
CA TYR A 85 3.58 21.86 -10.84
C TYR A 85 2.45 22.80 -11.27
N LEU A 86 2.30 23.96 -10.64
CA LEU A 86 1.25 24.94 -10.97
C LEU A 86 1.25 25.37 -12.45
N ARG A 87 2.42 25.33 -13.11
CA ARG A 87 2.61 25.71 -14.52
C ARG A 87 1.83 24.86 -15.52
N HIS A 88 1.40 23.65 -15.14
CA HIS A 88 0.65 22.77 -16.03
C HIS A 88 -0.79 23.28 -16.13
N SER A 89 -1.23 23.57 -17.36
CA SER A 89 -2.50 24.26 -17.63
C SER A 89 -3.73 23.35 -17.53
N THR A 90 -3.56 22.04 -17.71
CA THR A 90 -4.65 21.05 -17.66
C THR A 90 -4.44 20.04 -16.55
N GLY A 91 -5.53 19.41 -16.09
CA GLY A 91 -5.49 18.34 -15.10
C GLY A 91 -4.67 17.14 -15.58
N ARG A 92 -4.83 16.74 -16.85
CA ARG A 92 -4.01 15.68 -17.47
C ARG A 92 -2.52 16.01 -17.45
N ALA A 93 -2.12 17.17 -17.96
CA ALA A 93 -0.70 17.52 -18.07
C ALA A 93 -0.03 17.60 -16.68
N LEU A 94 -0.77 18.06 -15.68
CA LEU A 94 -0.36 18.07 -14.29
C LEU A 94 -0.19 16.63 -13.76
N TRP A 95 -1.21 15.79 -13.92
CA TRP A 95 -1.21 14.40 -13.47
C TRP A 95 -0.02 13.61 -14.03
N GLU A 96 0.20 13.70 -15.34
CA GLU A 96 1.32 13.05 -16.00
C GLU A 96 2.67 13.61 -15.56
N ALA A 97 2.78 14.90 -15.26
CA ALA A 97 4.04 15.49 -14.79
C ALA A 97 4.43 14.98 -13.40
N VAL A 98 3.45 14.84 -12.51
CA VAL A 98 3.66 14.25 -11.18
C VAL A 98 4.01 12.77 -11.31
N ALA A 99 3.28 12.02 -12.15
CA ALA A 99 3.56 10.62 -12.45
C ALA A 99 4.99 10.43 -12.99
N ARG A 100 5.41 11.18 -14.00
CA ARG A 100 6.78 11.11 -14.54
C ARG A 100 7.89 11.36 -13.50
N THR A 101 7.59 12.02 -12.38
CA THR A 101 8.59 12.37 -11.36
C THR A 101 8.62 11.38 -10.20
N TYR A 102 7.46 10.83 -9.81
CA TYR A 102 7.32 10.05 -8.58
C TYR A 102 6.75 8.66 -8.80
N GLU A 103 6.16 8.39 -9.96
CA GLU A 103 5.79 7.03 -10.31
C GLU A 103 7.07 6.21 -10.39
N PRO A 104 7.21 5.18 -9.55
CA PRO A 104 8.34 4.29 -9.68
C PRO A 104 8.31 3.74 -11.10
N ASP A 105 9.45 3.81 -11.81
CA ASP A 105 9.64 3.03 -13.03
C ASP A 105 9.19 1.60 -12.75
N ALA A 106 8.63 0.93 -13.75
CA ALA A 106 8.23 -0.47 -13.59
C ALA A 106 9.41 -1.39 -13.21
N SER A 107 10.65 -0.92 -13.37
CA SER A 107 11.88 -1.56 -12.91
C SER A 107 12.37 -1.09 -11.53
N SER A 108 11.77 -0.06 -10.94
CA SER A 108 12.19 0.51 -9.63
C SER A 108 11.38 -0.03 -8.46
N TRP A 109 10.22 -0.63 -8.70
CA TRP A 109 9.57 -1.53 -7.72
C TRP A 109 10.18 -2.92 -7.73
N GLU A 110 11.09 -3.22 -8.66
CA GLU A 110 11.91 -4.43 -8.61
C GLU A 110 12.92 -4.26 -7.46
N LEU A 111 12.45 -4.43 -6.22
CA LEU A 111 13.02 -5.56 -5.51
C LEU A 111 12.70 -6.73 -6.41
N THR A 112 13.68 -7.12 -7.21
CA THR A 112 13.54 -8.34 -7.98
C THR A 112 13.16 -9.43 -6.99
N PHE A 113 12.35 -10.40 -7.42
CA PHE A 113 12.00 -11.51 -6.56
C PHE A 113 13.26 -12.10 -5.88
N GLU A 114 14.40 -12.05 -6.57
CA GLU A 114 15.75 -12.37 -6.13
C GLU A 114 16.24 -11.56 -4.92
N GLU A 115 16.02 -10.25 -4.87
CA GLU A 115 16.43 -9.34 -3.78
C GLU A 115 15.45 -9.30 -2.60
N LEU A 116 14.32 -10.01 -2.69
CA LEU A 116 13.37 -10.09 -1.58
C LEU A 116 14.02 -10.70 -0.33
N GLU A 117 14.15 -9.88 0.71
CA GLU A 117 14.54 -10.25 2.07
C GLU A 117 13.41 -9.89 3.04
N PHE A 118 13.24 -10.69 4.09
CA PHE A 118 12.20 -10.48 5.10
C PHE A 118 12.81 -9.96 6.39
N GLY A 119 12.17 -8.94 6.97
CA GLY A 119 12.56 -8.42 8.28
C GLY A 119 12.04 -9.29 9.41
N ASP A 120 12.71 -9.23 10.58
CA ASP A 120 12.29 -9.94 11.79
C ASP A 120 10.94 -9.47 12.34
N ASP A 121 10.56 -8.24 12.00
CA ASP A 121 9.34 -7.56 12.45
C ASP A 121 8.11 -7.91 11.61
N GLU A 122 8.31 -8.56 10.45
CA GLU A 122 7.24 -8.87 9.51
C GLU A 122 6.53 -10.17 9.89
N THR A 123 5.20 -10.13 9.85
CA THR A 123 4.40 -11.34 10.05
C THR A 123 4.57 -12.31 8.88
N LEU A 124 4.50 -13.62 9.13
CA LEU A 124 4.61 -14.62 8.05
C LEU A 124 3.59 -14.39 6.92
N ARG A 125 2.43 -13.81 7.25
CA ARG A 125 1.40 -13.42 6.28
C ARG A 125 1.79 -12.24 5.42
N GLU A 126 2.40 -11.21 6.00
CA GLU A 126 2.95 -10.09 5.22
C GLU A 126 4.08 -10.58 4.31
N GLN A 127 4.92 -11.50 4.81
CA GLN A 127 5.98 -12.12 4.02
C GLN A 127 5.40 -12.87 2.81
N VAL A 128 4.36 -13.71 3.00
CA VAL A 128 3.65 -14.38 1.89
C VAL A 128 3.03 -13.36 0.93
N ALA A 129 2.38 -12.31 1.43
CA ALA A 129 1.77 -11.26 0.61
C ALA A 129 2.78 -10.60 -0.34
N ARG A 130 3.95 -10.22 0.20
CA ARG A 130 5.02 -9.57 -0.58
C ARG A 130 5.62 -10.53 -1.60
N ALA A 131 5.87 -11.78 -1.21
CA ALA A 131 6.40 -12.80 -2.11
C ALA A 131 5.43 -13.11 -3.26
N GLU A 132 4.14 -13.21 -2.98
CA GLU A 132 3.08 -13.38 -3.98
C GLU A 132 3.03 -12.21 -4.96
N ALA A 133 3.00 -10.96 -4.45
CA ALA A 133 2.97 -9.77 -5.28
C ALA A 133 4.17 -9.69 -6.24
N LEU A 134 5.38 -9.94 -5.75
CA LEU A 134 6.59 -9.94 -6.57
C LEU A 134 6.66 -11.13 -7.54
N ALA A 135 6.15 -12.29 -7.16
CA ALA A 135 6.06 -13.45 -8.03
C ALA A 135 5.11 -13.22 -9.22
N ILE A 136 3.95 -12.59 -8.97
CA ILE A 136 3.01 -12.19 -10.02
C ILE A 136 3.66 -11.15 -10.94
N ALA A 137 4.33 -10.15 -10.37
CA ALA A 137 4.95 -9.11 -11.17
C ALA A 137 6.11 -9.66 -12.02
N LYS A 138 6.88 -10.63 -11.49
CA LYS A 138 7.94 -11.36 -12.21
C LYS A 138 7.41 -12.22 -13.35
N SER A 139 6.21 -12.78 -13.23
CA SER A 139 5.67 -13.66 -14.28
C SER A 139 5.40 -12.91 -15.59
N ARG A 140 5.33 -11.57 -15.56
CA ARG A 140 5.05 -10.70 -16.73
C ARG A 140 3.75 -11.06 -17.45
N THR A 141 2.86 -11.77 -16.78
CA THR A 141 1.54 -12.19 -17.29
C THR A 141 0.45 -11.56 -16.42
N PRO A 142 -0.67 -11.10 -17.02
CA PRO A 142 -1.77 -10.52 -16.23
C PRO A 142 -2.38 -11.49 -15.23
N GLU A 143 -2.40 -12.78 -15.57
CA GLU A 143 -2.91 -13.87 -14.73
C GLU A 143 -1.93 -15.05 -14.80
N PRO A 144 -0.88 -15.07 -13.94
CA PRO A 144 -0.06 -16.26 -13.81
C PRO A 144 -0.85 -17.41 -13.20
N SER A 145 -0.52 -18.64 -13.59
CA SER A 145 -1.01 -19.83 -12.90
C SER A 145 -0.59 -19.80 -11.43
N ASP A 146 -1.52 -20.13 -10.52
CA ASP A 146 -1.25 -20.34 -9.09
C ASP A 146 -0.03 -21.24 -8.86
N GLU A 147 0.17 -22.26 -9.69
CA GLU A 147 1.30 -23.18 -9.59
C GLU A 147 2.65 -22.46 -9.80
N LEU A 148 2.70 -21.52 -10.76
CA LEU A 148 3.89 -20.73 -11.05
C LEU A 148 4.20 -19.77 -9.90
N VAL A 149 3.18 -19.09 -9.37
CA VAL A 149 3.31 -18.18 -8.23
C VAL A 149 3.77 -18.93 -6.98
N VAL A 150 3.15 -20.07 -6.68
CA VAL A 150 3.54 -20.97 -5.59
C VAL A 150 5.00 -21.39 -5.75
N SER A 151 5.42 -21.78 -6.95
CA SER A 151 6.80 -22.21 -7.22
C SER A 151 7.80 -21.13 -6.82
N TYR A 152 7.52 -19.86 -7.14
CA TYR A 152 8.34 -18.74 -6.71
C TYR A 152 8.29 -18.57 -5.19
N VAL A 153 7.11 -18.38 -4.58
CA VAL A 153 6.98 -18.14 -3.14
C VAL A 153 7.70 -19.20 -2.29
N ARG A 154 7.65 -20.49 -2.70
CA ARG A 154 8.37 -21.58 -2.02
C ARG A 154 9.88 -21.37 -1.94
N THR A 155 10.50 -20.77 -2.96
CA THR A 155 11.95 -20.53 -2.96
C THR A 155 12.39 -19.51 -1.91
N LYS A 156 11.46 -18.67 -1.42
CA LYS A 156 11.73 -17.63 -0.42
C LYS A 156 11.21 -17.98 0.97
N LEU A 157 10.13 -18.74 1.04
CA LEU A 157 9.48 -19.15 2.30
C LEU A 157 9.44 -20.67 2.41
N LEU A 158 10.63 -21.28 2.48
CA LEU A 158 10.79 -22.73 2.50
C LEU A 158 10.06 -23.37 3.69
N ASP A 159 10.21 -22.82 4.90
CA ASP A 159 9.57 -23.35 6.11
C ASP A 159 8.03 -23.38 6.00
N VAL A 160 7.44 -22.31 5.42
CA VAL A 160 5.99 -22.22 5.18
C VAL A 160 5.55 -23.22 4.12
N ALA A 161 6.36 -23.41 3.09
CA ALA A 161 6.10 -24.38 2.03
C ALA A 161 6.17 -25.82 2.53
N GLU A 162 7.18 -26.15 3.34
CA GLU A 162 7.36 -27.47 3.94
C GLU A 162 6.19 -27.82 4.87
N ASP A 163 5.77 -26.89 5.73
CA ASP A 163 4.57 -27.05 6.56
C ASP A 163 3.32 -27.29 5.70
N ALA A 164 3.12 -26.50 4.65
CA ALA A 164 1.96 -26.64 3.77
C ALA A 164 1.94 -27.98 3.03
N ILE A 165 3.10 -28.50 2.61
CA ILE A 165 3.24 -29.82 1.97
C ILE A 165 2.95 -30.93 2.99
N ALA A 166 3.50 -30.83 4.21
CA ALA A 166 3.31 -31.83 5.26
C ALA A 166 1.83 -32.04 5.61
N TYR A 167 1.01 -30.99 5.55
CA TYR A 167 -0.42 -31.04 5.82
C TYR A 167 -1.32 -31.15 4.57
N ARG A 168 -0.78 -31.59 3.41
CA ARG A 168 -1.51 -31.80 2.15
C ARG A 168 -2.36 -30.61 1.68
N ASN A 169 -1.83 -29.40 1.87
CA ASN A 169 -2.46 -28.16 1.41
C ASN A 169 -1.55 -27.31 0.51
N GLY A 170 -0.25 -27.60 0.40
CA GLY A 170 0.75 -26.71 -0.18
C GLY A 170 0.87 -26.63 -1.70
N THR A 171 -0.07 -27.17 -2.48
CA THR A 171 -0.01 -27.13 -3.96
C THR A 171 -0.55 -25.84 -4.58
N ASN A 172 -1.30 -25.03 -3.82
CA ASN A 172 -1.84 -23.75 -4.26
C ASN A 172 -1.57 -22.63 -3.22
N MET A 173 -1.78 -21.38 -3.62
CA MET A 173 -1.56 -20.22 -2.74
C MET A 173 -2.41 -20.29 -1.47
N ALA A 174 -3.65 -20.79 -1.55
CA ALA A 174 -4.52 -20.97 -0.39
C ALA A 174 -3.94 -21.92 0.67
N GLY A 175 -3.09 -22.86 0.27
CA GLY A 175 -2.29 -23.69 1.16
C GLY A 175 -1.25 -22.91 1.93
N LEU A 176 -0.40 -22.18 1.21
CA LEU A 176 0.67 -21.36 1.77
C LEU A 176 0.12 -20.32 2.75
N TRP A 177 -0.97 -19.64 2.39
CA TRP A 177 -1.66 -18.68 3.25
C TRP A 177 -2.17 -19.30 4.57
N ARG A 178 -2.68 -20.54 4.52
CA ARG A 178 -3.14 -21.26 5.71
C ARG A 178 -1.99 -21.71 6.61
N SER A 179 -0.91 -22.22 6.03
CA SER A 179 0.28 -22.58 6.80
C SER A 179 0.96 -21.37 7.43
N ALA A 180 1.10 -20.26 6.70
CA ALA A 180 1.63 -19.02 7.25
C ALA A 180 0.81 -18.55 8.47
N LEU A 181 -0.53 -18.59 8.38
CA LEU A 181 -1.41 -18.28 9.52
C LEU A 181 -1.14 -19.21 10.72
N GLU A 182 -1.06 -20.52 10.49
CA GLU A 182 -0.96 -21.49 11.58
C GLU A 182 0.41 -21.42 12.25
N MET A 183 1.48 -21.31 11.47
CA MET A 183 2.83 -21.10 11.97
C MET A 183 2.93 -19.82 12.80
N GLU A 184 2.29 -18.73 12.34
CA GLU A 184 2.26 -17.47 13.06
C GLU A 184 1.47 -17.60 14.38
N ARG A 185 0.33 -18.30 14.38
CA ARG A 185 -0.43 -18.62 15.60
C ARG A 185 0.41 -19.39 16.60
N VAL A 186 1.15 -20.40 16.16
CA VAL A 186 2.03 -21.19 17.03
C VAL A 186 3.15 -20.30 17.59
N ARG A 187 3.79 -19.46 16.77
CA ARG A 187 4.83 -18.51 17.21
C ARG A 187 4.28 -17.55 18.28
N ASN A 188 3.12 -16.94 18.03
CA ASN A 188 2.48 -16.01 18.95
C ASN A 188 2.08 -16.68 20.27
N CYS A 189 1.50 -17.88 20.22
CA CYS A 189 1.19 -18.67 21.42
C CYS A 189 2.44 -18.98 22.26
N ARG A 190 3.56 -19.33 21.61
CA ARG A 190 4.84 -19.56 22.31
C ARG A 190 5.35 -18.27 22.96
N GLN A 191 5.32 -17.14 22.25
CA GLN A 191 5.77 -15.87 22.81
C GLN A 191 4.93 -15.43 24.01
N VAL A 192 3.61 -15.58 23.96
CA VAL A 192 2.72 -15.29 25.09
C VAL A 192 3.05 -16.15 26.31
N ARG A 193 3.32 -17.45 26.10
CA ARG A 193 3.75 -18.35 27.19
C ARG A 193 5.07 -17.92 27.81
N VAL A 194 6.06 -17.57 26.99
CA VAL A 194 7.36 -17.08 27.47
C VAL A 194 7.23 -15.75 28.22
N ALA A 195 6.41 -14.82 27.71
CA ALA A 195 6.16 -13.53 28.37
C ALA A 195 5.46 -13.72 29.72
N ARG A 196 4.50 -14.65 29.80
CA ARG A 196 3.84 -15.03 31.06
C ARG A 196 4.83 -15.62 32.06
N GLN A 197 5.67 -16.56 31.62
CA GLN A 197 6.69 -17.17 32.47
C GLN A 197 7.67 -16.10 33.00
N LYS A 198 8.20 -15.22 32.13
CA LYS A 198 9.07 -14.11 32.55
C LYS A 198 8.40 -13.19 33.56
N LYS A 199 7.11 -12.90 33.40
CA LYS A 199 6.35 -12.08 34.35
C LYS A 199 6.21 -12.79 35.70
N GLU A 200 5.92 -14.09 35.69
CA GLU A 200 5.83 -14.92 36.90
C GLU A 200 7.19 -15.00 37.63
N ASP A 201 8.29 -15.21 36.88
CA ASP A 201 9.66 -15.23 37.42
C ASP A 201 10.06 -13.87 38.03
N MET A 202 9.67 -12.76 37.38
CA MET A 202 9.93 -11.40 37.87
C MET A 202 9.16 -11.10 39.17
N ILE A 203 7.90 -11.55 39.27
CA ILE A 203 7.08 -11.42 40.49
C ILE A 203 7.65 -12.31 41.62
N GLY A 204 8.14 -13.50 41.30
CA GLY A 204 8.80 -14.40 42.26
C GLY A 204 10.10 -13.81 42.81
N SER A 205 10.93 -13.21 41.95
CA SER A 205 12.18 -12.57 42.33
C SER A 205 11.98 -11.36 43.26
N TRP A 206 10.93 -10.57 43.05
CA TRP A 206 10.60 -9.43 43.93
C TRP A 206 10.10 -9.89 45.30
N SER A 207 9.32 -10.98 45.35
CA SER A 207 8.84 -11.57 46.60
C SER A 207 9.97 -12.16 47.46
N SER A 208 11.05 -12.68 46.85
CA SER A 208 12.21 -13.23 47.58
C SER A 208 13.24 -12.18 48.02
N GLY A 209 13.23 -10.98 47.45
CA GLY A 209 14.17 -9.90 47.79
C GLY A 209 13.84 -9.15 49.08
N ASP A 210 12.58 -9.15 49.52
CA ASP A 210 12.12 -8.41 50.71
C ASP A 210 12.35 -9.16 52.04
N GLU A 211 12.68 -10.46 51.99
CA GLU A 211 12.86 -11.28 53.20
C GLU A 211 14.29 -11.29 53.76
N SER A 212 15.28 -10.79 53.01
CA SER A 212 16.69 -10.73 53.46
C SER A 212 17.07 -9.44 54.21
N GLY A 213 16.15 -8.47 54.37
CA GLY A 213 16.44 -7.16 54.98
C GLY A 213 16.15 -7.01 56.49
N ARG A 214 15.53 -8.00 57.16
CA ARG A 214 15.02 -7.86 58.54
C ARG A 214 15.74 -8.71 59.59
N ILE A 215 17.06 -8.83 59.55
CA ILE A 215 17.79 -9.35 60.73
C ILE A 215 19.05 -8.53 60.98
N ALA A 216 18.93 -7.38 61.63
CA ALA A 216 19.96 -6.87 62.52
C ALA A 216 19.47 -5.72 63.41
N LYS A 217 19.83 -5.82 64.70
CA LYS A 217 19.84 -4.80 65.77
C LYS A 217 18.54 -4.74 66.60
N LYS A 218 18.58 -4.81 67.94
CA LYS A 218 19.67 -4.87 68.91
C LYS A 218 19.03 -5.30 70.25
N ARG A 219 19.66 -6.25 70.96
CA ARG A 219 19.42 -6.48 72.39
C ARG A 219 19.73 -5.20 73.17
N ARG A 220 18.87 -4.81 74.12
CA ARG A 220 19.28 -4.05 75.31
C ARG A 220 18.27 -4.12 76.44
N TRP A 221 18.80 -4.57 77.58
CA TRP A 221 18.32 -4.59 78.96
C TRP A 221 17.14 -5.51 79.26
#